data_AF-A0A5Y3V6V7-F1
#
_entry.id   AF-A0A5Y3V6V7-F1
#
_cell.length_a   1.000
_cell.length_b   1.000
_cell.length_c   1.000
_cell.angle_alpha   90.00
_cell.angle_beta   90.00
_cell.angle_gamma   90.00
#
_symmetry.space_group_name_H-M   'P 1'
#
loop_
_entity.id
_entity.type
_entity.pdbx_description
1 polymer ?
#
loop_
_entity_poly.entity_id
_entity_poly.type
_entity_poly.pdbx_seq_one_letter_code
_entity_poly.pdbx_strand_id
1 'polypeptide(L)'
;MPIPLSKDVQINPGVLAVAGNAVDLNGLLLTGNPLLPVGGVVPFSSPDDVAAYFGALSDEYARAQLYFQGFKNATKTPGQLLFSRFNLAASAAWLRSGSFKGVTIEQLQKLSGTLTLSINGKSASAEVNFNGVTSFAAAATALQSALTAAVATVVFDTTQNAFVITAAGAKPESTTITFGSGSAAEPLKMTSNTGAVISQGAPVSDVPDTMAAIKDASQQWAGFSTVSEVTDEQHLAFSAWANGQGKRYFYVAWTTSGKAKVKGDTSHIAYQIITVNNYSAVVPVFASDGNRAAAVLGYAACLDFVRPEGRVPFKFREYEGLAADVTSGSDYDALIAAGYNFYGKYAENSVVEDYWADGTITGDFKWLDSFCGQIWLNANLQGSVISLFKSNQTIPYNNEGRALVAASMSDVIQQYKRWGGIREGVTLTEAQKKQINNVVGEDVSSTLFATGYYLYIGDMLPSLRATRSSPSCTLWYCDGGSIQKLVIASTEIQ
;
A
#
# COMPACT_ATOMS: atom_id res chain seq x y z
N MET A 1 -5.63 8.72 -18.79
CA MET A 1 -5.56 7.27 -18.51
C MET A 1 -4.50 6.66 -19.42
N PRO A 2 -3.38 6.14 -18.89
CA PRO A 2 -2.38 5.40 -19.68
C PRO A 2 -2.89 3.98 -20.01
N ILE A 3 -2.40 3.40 -21.11
CA ILE A 3 -2.69 2.00 -21.47
C ILE A 3 -1.95 1.07 -20.49
N PRO A 4 -2.61 0.06 -19.88
CA PRO A 4 -1.94 -0.86 -18.97
C PRO A 4 -0.85 -1.69 -19.67
N LEU A 5 0.34 -1.77 -19.06
CA LEU A 5 1.47 -2.55 -19.58
C LEU A 5 1.17 -4.06 -19.73
N SER A 6 0.10 -4.57 -19.11
CA SER A 6 -0.42 -5.92 -19.32
C SER A 6 -0.96 -6.18 -20.73
N LYS A 7 -1.11 -5.16 -21.57
CA LYS A 7 -1.42 -5.31 -23.00
C LYS A 7 -0.23 -5.80 -23.81
N ASP A 8 1.00 -5.51 -23.36
CA ASP A 8 2.25 -5.85 -24.05
C ASP A 8 3.01 -6.99 -23.36
N VAL A 9 3.04 -7.01 -22.03
CA VAL A 9 3.74 -8.02 -21.22
C VAL A 9 2.87 -8.41 -20.02
N GLN A 10 2.60 -9.70 -19.85
CA GLN A 10 1.84 -10.22 -18.72
C GLN A 10 2.61 -11.34 -18.02
N ILE A 11 3.22 -11.03 -16.87
CA ILE A 11 3.80 -12.05 -15.99
C ILE A 11 2.71 -12.54 -15.04
N ASN A 12 2.41 -13.83 -15.11
CA ASN A 12 1.40 -14.46 -14.28
C ASN A 12 2.11 -15.20 -13.13
N PRO A 13 2.12 -14.69 -11.88
CA PRO A 13 2.15 -15.61 -10.75
C PRO A 13 0.97 -16.57 -10.90
N GLY A 14 1.07 -17.79 -10.37
CA GLY A 14 -0.15 -18.55 -10.06
C GLY A 14 -0.88 -17.80 -8.92
N VAL A 15 -1.94 -17.01 -9.15
CA VAL A 15 -2.74 -16.81 -10.37
C VAL A 15 -2.98 -15.29 -10.64
N LEU A 16 -2.54 -14.80 -11.82
CA LEU A 16 -3.01 -13.66 -12.66
C LEU A 16 -3.41 -12.32 -11.98
N ALA A 17 -2.76 -11.13 -12.09
CA ALA A 17 -1.42 -10.57 -12.42
C ALA A 17 -1.44 -9.05 -12.01
N VAL A 18 -0.37 -8.21 -12.05
CA VAL A 18 -0.01 -7.28 -13.19
C VAL A 18 0.98 -6.15 -12.73
N ALA A 19 1.98 -5.81 -13.58
CA ALA A 19 2.75 -4.55 -13.83
C ALA A 19 3.37 -3.62 -12.74
N GLY A 20 4.62 -3.24 -13.04
CA GLY A 20 5.33 -2.03 -12.58
C GLY A 20 6.84 -2.27 -12.49
N ASN A 21 7.70 -1.45 -13.10
CA ASN A 21 9.15 -1.58 -12.89
C ASN A 21 9.48 -1.09 -11.46
N ALA A 22 10.28 -1.86 -10.70
CA ALA A 22 10.59 -1.63 -9.28
C ALA A 22 9.42 -1.09 -8.43
N VAL A 23 8.49 -1.98 -8.06
CA VAL A 23 7.58 -1.69 -6.95
C VAL A 23 8.42 -1.70 -5.67
N ASP A 24 8.86 -0.52 -5.21
CA ASP A 24 9.09 -0.34 -3.77
C ASP A 24 7.79 -0.76 -3.06
N LEU A 25 7.91 -1.64 -2.07
CA LEU A 25 6.77 -2.29 -1.41
C LEU A 25 6.05 -1.34 -0.44
N ASN A 26 5.83 -0.11 -0.87
CA ASN A 26 5.31 0.99 -0.08
C ASN A 26 3.92 0.64 0.49
N GLY A 27 3.67 1.14 1.70
CA GLY A 27 2.38 1.11 2.34
C GLY A 27 1.44 2.20 1.80
N LEU A 28 0.15 1.87 1.79
CA LEU A 28 -0.96 2.79 1.65
C LEU A 28 -1.83 2.76 2.91
N LEU A 29 -2.15 3.92 3.48
CA LEU A 29 -3.07 4.05 4.61
C LEU A 29 -4.31 4.84 4.21
N LEU A 30 -5.47 4.21 4.38
CA LEU A 30 -6.78 4.83 4.16
C LEU A 30 -7.25 5.52 5.45
N THR A 31 -7.54 6.82 5.41
CA THR A 31 -7.99 7.60 6.58
C THR A 31 -9.28 8.37 6.32
N GLY A 32 -10.10 8.53 7.36
CA GLY A 32 -11.26 9.45 7.36
C GLY A 32 -10.88 10.92 7.49
N ASN A 33 -9.60 11.24 7.65
CA ASN A 33 -9.14 12.60 7.95
C ASN A 33 -9.53 13.62 6.85
N PRO A 34 -10.24 14.71 7.21
CA PRO A 34 -10.83 15.60 6.22
C PRO A 34 -9.82 16.46 5.46
N LEU A 35 -8.54 16.46 5.84
CA LEU A 35 -7.48 17.22 5.18
C LEU A 35 -7.06 16.63 3.83
N LEU A 36 -7.29 15.34 3.57
CA LEU A 36 -7.07 14.75 2.26
C LEU A 36 -8.25 15.08 1.33
N PRO A 37 -8.02 15.44 0.06
CA PRO A 37 -9.09 15.53 -0.92
C PRO A 37 -9.62 14.14 -1.27
N VAL A 38 -10.93 14.01 -1.48
CA VAL A 38 -11.54 12.74 -1.90
C VAL A 38 -11.01 12.31 -3.27
N GLY A 39 -10.64 11.04 -3.40
CA GLY A 39 -10.01 10.48 -4.60
C GLY A 39 -8.53 10.85 -4.79
N GLY A 40 -7.96 11.68 -3.91
CA GLY A 40 -6.54 11.99 -3.91
C GLY A 40 -5.71 10.95 -3.17
N VAL A 41 -4.62 10.50 -3.80
CA VAL A 41 -3.57 9.72 -3.14
C VAL A 41 -2.36 10.63 -2.93
N VAL A 42 -1.99 10.87 -1.68
CA VAL A 42 -0.90 11.80 -1.29
C VAL A 42 0.28 11.00 -0.75
N PRO A 43 1.45 11.03 -1.43
CA PRO A 43 2.68 10.41 -0.93
C PRO A 43 3.43 11.32 0.04
N PHE A 44 4.09 10.71 1.03
CA PHE A 44 4.98 11.36 1.98
C PHE A 44 6.31 10.60 2.03
N SER A 45 7.40 11.33 2.28
CA SER A 45 8.77 10.81 2.34
C SER A 45 9.30 10.58 3.75
N SER A 46 8.65 11.15 4.77
CA SER A 46 9.08 11.07 6.17
C SER A 46 7.90 11.21 7.14
N PRO A 47 8.06 10.81 8.43
CA PRO A 47 7.09 11.12 9.47
C PRO A 47 6.85 12.63 9.63
N ASP A 48 7.88 13.46 9.45
CA ASP A 48 7.78 14.91 9.64
C ASP A 48 6.90 15.57 8.56
N ASP A 49 6.93 15.06 7.33
CA ASP A 49 6.02 15.49 6.26
C ASP A 49 4.56 15.13 6.62
N VAL A 50 4.34 13.97 7.24
CA VAL A 50 3.02 13.53 7.73
C VAL A 50 2.57 14.40 8.92
N ALA A 51 3.45 14.71 9.87
CA ALA A 51 3.18 15.63 10.98
C ALA A 51 2.83 17.04 10.50
N ALA A 52 3.54 17.55 9.49
CA ALA A 52 3.28 18.84 8.89
C ALA A 52 1.92 18.88 8.17
N TYR A 53 1.40 17.74 7.71
CA TYR A 53 0.12 17.65 7.00
C TYR A 53 -1.07 17.40 7.94
N PHE A 54 -0.98 16.38 8.79
CA PHE A 54 -2.08 15.93 9.65
C PHE A 54 -2.00 16.44 11.09
N GLY A 55 -0.84 16.94 11.51
CA GLY A 55 -0.52 17.34 12.87
C GLY A 55 0.25 16.27 13.63
N ALA A 56 1.21 16.69 14.47
CA ALA A 56 2.08 15.78 15.25
C ALA A 56 1.36 14.98 16.37
N LEU A 57 0.05 15.16 16.52
CA LEU A 57 -0.81 14.41 17.46
C LEU A 57 -1.82 13.50 16.73
N SER A 58 -1.71 13.34 15.41
CA SER A 58 -2.65 12.56 14.62
C SER A 58 -2.28 11.06 14.57
N ASP A 59 -3.29 10.20 14.39
CA ASP A 59 -3.08 8.76 14.21
C ASP A 59 -2.26 8.47 12.93
N GLU A 60 -2.39 9.30 11.89
CA GLU A 60 -1.53 9.20 10.68
C GLU A 60 -0.06 9.39 11.02
N TYR A 61 0.28 10.35 11.87
CA TYR A 61 1.66 10.59 12.29
C TYR A 61 2.22 9.44 13.12
N ALA A 62 1.47 8.98 14.14
CA ALA A 62 1.89 7.86 14.98
C ALA A 62 2.18 6.58 14.15
N ARG A 63 1.31 6.29 13.18
CA ARG A 63 1.49 5.19 12.23
C ARG A 63 2.66 5.43 11.27
N ALA A 64 2.86 6.65 10.79
CA ALA A 64 3.97 6.99 9.92
C ALA A 64 5.32 6.83 10.63
N GLN A 65 5.43 7.22 11.91
CA GLN A 65 6.64 6.98 12.71
C GLN A 65 7.03 5.49 12.69
N LEU A 66 6.11 4.59 13.05
CA LEU A 66 6.39 3.16 13.11
C LEU A 66 6.60 2.52 11.72
N TYR A 67 5.92 3.03 10.69
CA TYR A 67 6.17 2.63 9.30
C TYR A 67 7.59 2.97 8.87
N PHE A 68 7.99 4.25 8.94
CA PHE A 68 9.29 4.72 8.45
C PHE A 68 10.48 4.27 9.31
N GLN A 69 10.26 3.97 10.59
CA GLN A 69 11.27 3.35 11.47
C GLN A 69 11.73 2.00 10.93
N GLY A 70 10.81 1.17 10.42
CA GLY A 70 11.11 -0.21 10.04
C GLY A 70 11.40 -1.11 11.25
N PHE A 71 11.65 -2.39 10.98
CA PHE A 71 12.00 -3.33 12.04
C PHE A 71 13.45 -3.13 12.52
N LYS A 72 13.71 -3.48 13.79
CA LYS A 72 15.03 -3.40 14.42
C LYS A 72 16.08 -4.16 13.59
N ASN A 73 17.22 -3.51 13.32
CA ASN A 73 18.29 -4.00 12.44
C ASN A 73 17.91 -4.18 10.94
N ALA A 74 16.86 -3.52 10.44
CA ALA A 74 16.63 -3.40 9.00
C ALA A 74 17.80 -2.68 8.31
N THR A 75 18.21 -3.13 7.11
CA THR A 75 19.27 -2.48 6.31
C THR A 75 18.77 -1.57 5.19
N LYS A 76 17.46 -1.54 4.99
CA LYS A 76 16.74 -0.52 4.22
C LYS A 76 15.53 -0.09 5.05
N THR A 77 15.29 1.21 5.17
CA THR A 77 14.04 1.77 5.70
C THR A 77 13.10 2.16 4.54
N PRO A 78 11.79 2.34 4.79
CA PRO A 78 10.85 2.68 3.73
C PRO A 78 11.09 4.07 3.14
N GLY A 79 11.01 4.19 1.82
CA GLY A 79 11.23 5.47 1.13
C GLY A 79 9.97 6.34 0.96
N GLN A 80 8.78 5.75 1.06
CA GLN A 80 7.52 6.46 0.85
C GLN A 80 6.35 5.79 1.57
N LEU A 81 5.43 6.59 2.11
CA LEU A 81 4.14 6.17 2.66
C LEU A 81 3.03 6.96 1.95
N LEU A 82 2.01 6.28 1.45
CA LEU A 82 0.90 6.93 0.74
C LEU A 82 -0.32 6.98 1.66
N PHE A 83 -1.09 8.07 1.59
CA PHE A 83 -2.40 8.15 2.22
C PHE A 83 -3.49 8.45 1.20
N SER A 84 -4.68 7.89 1.42
CA SER A 84 -5.89 8.21 0.66
C SER A 84 -7.07 8.42 1.61
N ARG A 85 -8.02 9.25 1.20
CA ARG A 85 -9.26 9.46 1.95
C ARG A 85 -10.21 8.26 1.82
N PHE A 86 -10.83 7.88 2.94
CA PHE A 86 -11.90 6.89 3.03
C PHE A 86 -13.01 7.45 3.93
N ASN A 87 -14.09 7.92 3.33
CA ASN A 87 -15.15 8.65 4.01
C ASN A 87 -16.01 7.70 4.85
N LEU A 88 -15.97 7.82 6.17
CA LEU A 88 -16.93 7.16 7.06
C LEU A 88 -18.27 7.92 7.15
N ALA A 89 -18.33 9.15 6.65
CA ALA A 89 -19.52 9.99 6.58
C ALA A 89 -19.52 10.82 5.28
N ALA A 90 -20.71 11.17 4.78
CA ALA A 90 -20.86 12.07 3.65
C ALA A 90 -20.14 13.41 3.92
N SER A 91 -19.28 13.83 3.00
CA SER A 91 -18.37 14.96 3.15
C SER A 91 -18.72 16.06 2.16
N ALA A 92 -18.67 17.32 2.60
CA ALA A 92 -18.91 18.49 1.76
C ALA A 92 -17.69 18.84 0.91
N ALA A 93 -17.93 19.52 -0.22
CA ALA A 93 -16.88 20.10 -1.03
C ALA A 93 -16.15 21.20 -0.26
N TRP A 94 -14.84 21.30 -0.43
CA TRP A 94 -14.03 22.35 0.15
C TRP A 94 -12.90 22.79 -0.78
N LEU A 95 -12.55 24.07 -0.68
CA LEU A 95 -11.36 24.68 -1.26
C LEU A 95 -10.43 25.07 -0.10
N ARG A 96 -9.22 24.50 -0.07
CA ARG A 96 -8.14 24.91 0.83
C ARG A 96 -7.17 25.79 0.04
N SER A 97 -6.83 26.96 0.56
CA SER A 97 -5.81 27.82 -0.02
C SER A 97 -4.42 27.17 0.00
N GLY A 98 -3.49 27.68 -0.79
CA GLY A 98 -2.07 27.49 -0.53
C GLY A 98 -1.68 28.00 0.86
N SER A 99 -0.59 27.46 1.42
CA SER A 99 -0.18 27.76 2.79
C SER A 99 0.28 29.21 2.98
N PHE A 100 -0.18 29.83 4.06
CA PHE A 100 0.20 31.14 4.60
C PHE A 100 1.31 31.06 5.64
N LYS A 101 1.98 29.90 5.81
CA LYS A 101 3.17 29.78 6.67
C LYS A 101 4.19 30.87 6.30
N GLY A 102 4.57 31.68 7.30
CA GLY A 102 5.49 32.81 7.13
C GLY A 102 4.85 34.14 6.67
N VAL A 103 3.54 34.21 6.46
CA VAL A 103 2.82 35.47 6.21
C VAL A 103 2.50 36.16 7.53
N THR A 104 2.74 37.47 7.64
CA THR A 104 2.44 38.26 8.84
C THR A 104 1.04 38.87 8.80
N ILE A 105 0.53 39.34 9.94
CA ILE A 105 -0.78 40.02 10.00
C ILE A 105 -0.75 41.34 9.21
N GLU A 106 0.37 42.06 9.19
CA GLU A 106 0.56 43.30 8.41
C GLU A 106 0.60 43.04 6.90
N GLN A 107 0.98 41.82 6.47
CA GLN A 107 0.86 41.38 5.08
C GLN A 107 -0.57 40.94 4.76
N LEU A 108 -1.22 40.22 5.68
CA LEU A 108 -2.62 39.80 5.56
C LEU A 108 -3.57 41.00 5.45
N GLN A 109 -3.36 42.06 6.25
CA GLN A 109 -4.15 43.29 6.23
C GLN A 109 -4.08 44.07 4.91
N LYS A 110 -3.08 43.79 4.06
CA LYS A 110 -2.94 44.39 2.72
C LYS A 110 -3.71 43.64 1.65
N LEU A 111 -4.31 42.49 1.97
CA LEU A 111 -5.09 41.71 1.01
C LEU A 111 -6.49 42.31 0.85
N SER A 112 -6.78 42.72 -0.38
CA SER A 112 -8.10 43.20 -0.81
C SER A 112 -8.36 42.89 -2.28
N GLY A 113 -9.62 43.00 -2.71
CA GLY A 113 -10.05 42.78 -4.09
C GLY A 113 -11.32 41.94 -4.18
N THR A 114 -11.57 41.31 -5.31
CA THR A 114 -12.72 40.42 -5.50
C THR A 114 -12.28 38.97 -5.54
N LEU A 115 -12.89 38.12 -4.72
CA LEU A 115 -12.78 36.65 -4.83
C LEU A 115 -14.10 36.11 -5.38
N THR A 116 -14.03 35.37 -6.49
CA THR A 116 -15.18 34.70 -7.09
C THR A 116 -14.96 33.20 -7.14
N LEU A 117 -15.93 32.45 -6.62
CA LEU A 117 -16.00 30.98 -6.61
C LEU A 117 -17.25 30.54 -7.37
N SER A 118 -17.24 29.35 -7.96
CA SER A 118 -18.48 28.65 -8.32
C SER A 118 -18.75 27.58 -7.26
N ILE A 119 -19.92 27.64 -6.64
CA ILE A 119 -20.37 26.71 -5.60
C ILE A 119 -21.72 26.14 -6.01
N ASN A 120 -21.83 24.82 -6.10
CA ASN A 120 -23.04 24.13 -6.56
C ASN A 120 -23.53 24.68 -7.93
N GLY A 121 -22.58 25.04 -8.81
CA GLY A 121 -22.84 25.66 -10.11
C GLY A 121 -23.24 27.15 -10.10
N LYS A 122 -23.31 27.80 -8.93
CA LYS A 122 -23.66 29.22 -8.78
C LYS A 122 -22.42 30.06 -8.48
N SER A 123 -22.29 31.21 -9.13
CA SER A 123 -21.24 32.18 -8.81
C SER A 123 -21.49 32.82 -7.44
N ALA A 124 -20.49 32.74 -6.57
CA ALA A 124 -20.42 33.45 -5.29
C ALA A 124 -19.21 34.40 -5.36
N SER A 125 -19.49 35.71 -5.43
CA SER A 125 -18.48 36.76 -5.50
C SER A 125 -18.47 37.56 -4.20
N ALA A 126 -17.29 37.71 -3.60
CA ALA A 126 -17.07 38.44 -2.37
C ALA A 126 -16.08 39.59 -2.58
N GLU A 127 -16.38 40.75 -2.02
CA GLU A 127 -15.37 41.79 -1.81
C GLU A 127 -14.55 41.43 -0.57
N VAL A 128 -13.25 41.26 -0.77
CA VAL A 128 -12.27 40.93 0.26
C VAL A 128 -11.63 42.23 0.72
N ASN A 129 -11.62 42.46 2.02
CA ASN A 129 -10.84 43.51 2.65
C ASN A 129 -10.46 43.05 4.06
N PHE A 130 -9.16 42.82 4.28
CA PHE A 130 -8.63 42.40 5.57
C PHE A 130 -8.00 43.54 6.39
N ASN A 131 -8.21 44.80 6.00
CA ASN A 131 -7.78 45.94 6.80
C ASN A 131 -8.40 45.86 8.22
N GLY A 132 -7.57 46.00 9.26
CA GLY A 132 -7.99 45.91 10.66
C GLY A 132 -8.18 44.50 11.23
N VAL A 133 -8.02 43.41 10.45
CA VAL A 133 -8.05 42.06 11.05
C VAL A 133 -6.84 41.85 11.97
N THR A 134 -7.08 41.26 13.14
CA THR A 134 -6.03 41.03 14.17
C THR A 134 -5.48 39.61 14.16
N SER A 135 -6.06 38.70 13.38
CA SER A 135 -5.63 37.30 13.26
C SER A 135 -6.11 36.69 11.95
N PHE A 136 -5.50 35.57 11.54
CA PHE A 136 -6.00 34.76 10.43
C PHE A 136 -7.40 34.20 10.67
N ALA A 137 -7.75 33.88 11.93
CA ALA A 137 -9.12 33.48 12.28
C ALA A 137 -10.13 34.63 12.07
N ALA A 138 -9.77 35.87 12.43
CA ALA A 138 -10.61 37.04 12.15
C ALA A 138 -10.76 37.29 10.64
N ALA A 139 -9.71 37.07 9.84
CA ALA A 139 -9.77 37.13 8.38
C ALA A 139 -10.67 36.03 7.78
N ALA A 140 -10.66 34.81 8.36
CA ALA A 140 -11.55 33.73 7.94
C ALA A 140 -13.02 34.09 8.21
N THR A 141 -13.33 34.66 9.39
CA THR A 141 -14.67 35.18 9.71
C THR A 141 -15.09 36.29 8.75
N ALA A 142 -14.22 37.26 8.46
CA ALA A 142 -14.50 38.32 7.49
C ALA A 142 -14.80 37.77 6.09
N LEU A 143 -14.03 36.78 5.64
CA LEU A 143 -14.23 36.11 4.35
C LEU A 143 -15.53 35.29 4.32
N GLN A 144 -15.91 34.64 5.43
CA GLN A 144 -17.21 33.96 5.57
C GLN A 144 -18.38 34.94 5.44
N SER A 145 -18.30 36.09 6.12
CA SER A 145 -19.32 37.15 6.02
C SER A 145 -19.45 37.70 4.61
N ALA A 146 -18.34 37.86 3.88
CA ALA A 146 -18.33 38.40 2.52
C ALA A 146 -18.86 37.42 1.45
N LEU A 147 -18.68 36.10 1.62
CA LEU A 147 -19.12 35.09 0.65
C LEU A 147 -20.62 34.74 0.74
N THR A 148 -21.27 35.01 1.89
CA THR A 148 -22.70 34.73 2.16
C THR A 148 -23.10 33.25 1.99
N ALA A 149 -24.40 32.94 2.08
CA ALA A 149 -24.95 31.60 2.38
C ALA A 149 -24.74 30.48 1.34
N ALA A 150 -23.92 30.69 0.30
CA ALA A 150 -23.41 29.62 -0.56
C ALA A 150 -22.29 28.80 0.12
N VAL A 151 -21.54 29.43 1.04
CA VAL A 151 -20.47 28.82 1.83
C VAL A 151 -21.01 28.46 3.21
N ALA A 152 -20.76 27.24 3.69
CA ALA A 152 -21.15 26.81 5.04
C ALA A 152 -20.22 27.41 6.10
N THR A 153 -18.92 27.30 5.86
CA THR A 153 -17.87 27.73 6.80
C THR A 153 -16.64 28.21 6.06
N VAL A 154 -15.99 29.24 6.60
CA VAL A 154 -14.60 29.57 6.30
C VAL A 154 -13.82 29.54 7.60
N VAL A 155 -12.81 28.69 7.66
CA VAL A 155 -11.91 28.57 8.81
C VAL A 155 -10.47 28.78 8.38
N PHE A 156 -9.61 29.21 9.31
CA PHE A 156 -8.16 29.13 9.11
C PHE A 156 -7.64 27.89 9.83
N ASP A 157 -7.21 26.90 9.06
CA ASP A 157 -6.55 25.70 9.53
C ASP A 157 -5.12 26.06 9.95
N THR A 158 -4.81 25.90 11.25
CA THR A 158 -3.50 26.23 11.83
C THR A 158 -2.44 25.15 11.59
N THR A 159 -2.84 23.92 11.24
CA THR A 159 -1.92 22.84 10.84
C THR A 159 -1.41 23.13 9.42
N GLN A 160 -2.32 23.24 8.46
CA GLN A 160 -1.99 23.57 7.05
C GLN A 160 -1.56 25.03 6.87
N ASN A 161 -1.83 25.89 7.86
CA ASN A 161 -1.70 27.35 7.78
C ASN A 161 -2.48 27.91 6.58
N ALA A 162 -3.73 27.49 6.39
CA ALA A 162 -4.50 27.75 5.17
C ALA A 162 -5.95 28.11 5.46
N PHE A 163 -6.57 28.91 4.59
CA PHE A 163 -8.01 29.14 4.62
C PHE A 163 -8.72 27.94 3.99
N VAL A 164 -9.72 27.37 4.68
CA VAL A 164 -10.57 26.29 4.18
C VAL A 164 -11.99 26.83 4.04
N ILE A 165 -12.48 26.87 2.80
CA ILE A 165 -13.83 27.30 2.42
C ILE A 165 -14.64 26.03 2.14
N THR A 166 -15.65 25.74 2.96
CA THR A 166 -16.51 24.54 2.82
C THR A 166 -17.87 24.93 2.26
N ALA A 167 -18.36 24.24 1.23
CA ALA A 167 -19.63 24.52 0.58
C ALA A 167 -20.84 24.18 1.49
N ALA A 168 -21.92 24.96 1.38
CA ALA A 168 -23.18 24.66 2.04
C ALA A 168 -24.08 23.75 1.20
N GLY A 169 -24.80 22.85 1.86
CA GLY A 169 -25.84 22.03 1.25
C GLY A 169 -26.50 21.10 2.26
N ALA A 170 -27.79 20.82 2.06
CA ALA A 170 -28.51 19.79 2.83
C ALA A 170 -28.04 18.36 2.51
N LYS A 171 -27.32 18.20 1.39
CA LYS A 171 -26.64 16.99 0.94
C LYS A 171 -25.17 17.30 0.72
N PRO A 172 -24.29 17.18 1.74
CA PRO A 172 -22.88 17.52 1.61
C PRO A 172 -22.21 16.79 0.44
N GLU A 173 -22.58 15.53 0.22
CA GLU A 173 -22.08 14.68 -0.87
C GLU A 173 -22.38 15.20 -2.28
N SER A 174 -23.40 16.03 -2.43
CA SER A 174 -23.80 16.62 -3.72
C SER A 174 -23.21 18.02 -3.96
N THR A 175 -22.44 18.55 -3.01
CA THR A 175 -21.89 19.90 -3.13
C THR A 175 -20.67 19.93 -4.05
N THR A 176 -20.45 21.06 -4.72
CA THR A 176 -19.28 21.29 -5.58
C THR A 176 -18.67 22.67 -5.34
N ILE A 177 -17.36 22.77 -5.55
CA ILE A 177 -16.61 24.04 -5.46
C ILE A 177 -15.49 24.10 -6.52
N THR A 178 -15.20 25.30 -7.03
CA THR A 178 -14.09 25.56 -7.96
C THR A 178 -12.95 26.33 -7.30
N PHE A 179 -11.82 26.47 -8.00
CA PHE A 179 -10.76 27.39 -7.61
C PHE A 179 -11.27 28.84 -7.62
N GLY A 180 -10.60 29.70 -6.86
CA GLY A 180 -10.85 31.12 -6.83
C GLY A 180 -10.48 31.80 -8.15
N SER A 181 -11.22 32.87 -8.46
CA SER A 181 -10.97 33.78 -9.57
C SER A 181 -11.20 35.24 -9.12
N GLY A 182 -10.83 36.22 -9.94
CA GLY A 182 -10.84 37.64 -9.56
C GLY A 182 -9.54 38.11 -8.91
N SER A 183 -9.45 39.41 -8.63
CA SER A 183 -8.21 40.08 -8.19
C SER A 183 -7.66 39.62 -6.84
N ALA A 184 -8.52 39.10 -5.95
CA ALA A 184 -8.09 38.57 -4.66
C ALA A 184 -7.68 37.09 -4.70
N ALA A 185 -7.91 36.36 -5.80
CA ALA A 185 -7.72 34.91 -5.83
C ALA A 185 -6.25 34.47 -5.69
N GLU A 186 -5.31 35.07 -6.43
CA GLU A 186 -3.89 34.76 -6.29
C GLU A 186 -3.31 35.28 -4.95
N PRO A 187 -3.59 36.52 -4.50
CA PRO A 187 -3.14 36.99 -3.18
C PRO A 187 -3.68 36.16 -2.00
N LEU A 188 -4.92 35.65 -2.09
CA LEU A 188 -5.50 34.72 -1.11
C LEU A 188 -5.04 33.26 -1.29
N LYS A 189 -4.17 32.98 -2.27
CA LYS A 189 -3.69 31.64 -2.62
C LYS A 189 -4.82 30.65 -2.93
N MET A 190 -5.89 31.11 -3.58
CA MET A 190 -7.09 30.32 -3.91
C MET A 190 -7.06 29.68 -5.30
N THR A 191 -5.95 29.82 -6.04
CA THR A 191 -5.77 29.24 -7.39
C THR A 191 -4.87 28.00 -7.34
N SER A 192 -5.01 27.11 -8.33
CA SER A 192 -4.13 25.94 -8.48
C SER A 192 -2.65 26.32 -8.54
N ASN A 193 -2.31 27.41 -9.22
CA ASN A 193 -0.94 27.91 -9.39
C ASN A 193 -0.33 28.39 -8.06
N THR A 194 -1.17 28.77 -7.09
CA THR A 194 -0.76 29.17 -5.75
C THR A 194 -0.78 28.03 -4.72
N GLY A 195 -0.99 26.78 -5.17
CA GLY A 195 -1.00 25.60 -4.31
C GLY A 195 -2.33 25.32 -3.61
N ALA A 196 -3.43 25.91 -4.08
CA ALA A 196 -4.76 25.58 -3.57
C ALA A 196 -5.15 24.13 -3.92
N VAL A 197 -5.94 23.50 -3.04
CA VAL A 197 -6.44 22.12 -3.19
C VAL A 197 -7.96 22.12 -3.07
N ILE A 198 -8.63 21.31 -3.90
CA ILE A 198 -10.08 21.11 -3.83
C ILE A 198 -10.38 19.66 -3.49
N SER A 199 -11.37 19.46 -2.62
CA SER A 199 -12.19 18.25 -2.61
C SER A 199 -13.59 18.60 -3.09
N GLN A 200 -14.16 17.78 -3.96
CA GLN A 200 -15.60 17.83 -4.20
C GLN A 200 -16.35 17.14 -3.05
N GLY A 201 -17.66 17.36 -3.00
CA GLY A 201 -18.55 16.60 -2.11
C GLY A 201 -18.52 15.13 -2.51
N ALA A 202 -18.63 14.24 -1.52
CA ALA A 202 -18.67 12.81 -1.75
C ALA A 202 -19.47 12.08 -0.67
N PRO A 203 -20.11 10.94 -1.01
CA PRO A 203 -20.82 10.12 -0.04
C PRO A 203 -19.85 9.42 0.92
N VAL A 204 -20.42 8.57 1.78
CA VAL A 204 -19.67 7.50 2.47
C VAL A 204 -18.93 6.67 1.41
N SER A 205 -17.67 6.31 1.69
CA SER A 205 -16.84 5.52 0.79
C SER A 205 -17.32 4.08 0.71
N ASP A 206 -17.65 3.63 -0.51
CA ASP A 206 -17.63 2.21 -0.84
C ASP A 206 -16.20 1.74 -1.09
N VAL A 207 -15.90 0.48 -0.74
CA VAL A 207 -14.55 -0.09 -0.82
C VAL A 207 -14.12 -0.36 -2.26
N PRO A 208 -14.84 -1.17 -3.08
CA PRO A 208 -14.58 -1.32 -4.51
C PRO A 208 -14.31 0.00 -5.25
N ASP A 209 -15.21 0.98 -5.13
CA ASP A 209 -15.08 2.26 -5.84
C ASP A 209 -13.87 3.08 -5.35
N THR A 210 -13.65 3.15 -4.03
CA THR A 210 -12.50 3.88 -3.47
C THR A 210 -11.18 3.25 -3.91
N MET A 211 -11.07 1.92 -3.87
CA MET A 211 -9.85 1.22 -4.26
C MET A 211 -9.59 1.27 -5.78
N ALA A 212 -10.64 1.34 -6.61
CA ALA A 212 -10.52 1.60 -8.03
C ALA A 212 -9.95 3.01 -8.29
N ALA A 213 -10.52 4.05 -7.66
CA ALA A 213 -10.03 5.43 -7.79
C ALA A 213 -8.57 5.59 -7.31
N ILE A 214 -8.20 4.95 -6.20
CA ILE A 214 -6.82 4.90 -5.70
C ILE A 214 -5.88 4.30 -6.75
N LYS A 215 -6.25 3.16 -7.35
CA LYS A 215 -5.42 2.44 -8.34
C LYS A 215 -5.27 3.21 -9.66
N ASP A 216 -6.26 4.02 -10.04
CA ASP A 216 -6.18 4.92 -11.19
C ASP A 216 -5.30 6.15 -10.90
N ALA A 217 -5.24 6.61 -9.64
CA ALA A 217 -4.38 7.71 -9.21
C ALA A 217 -2.91 7.28 -8.98
N SER A 218 -2.67 6.15 -8.32
CA SER A 218 -1.32 5.60 -8.09
C SER A 218 -1.30 4.09 -7.87
N GLN A 219 -0.26 3.44 -8.39
CA GLN A 219 0.05 2.02 -8.21
C GLN A 219 1.42 1.80 -7.56
N GLN A 220 2.05 2.86 -7.02
CA GLN A 220 3.38 2.84 -6.40
C GLN A 220 3.36 2.32 -4.94
N TRP A 221 2.58 1.27 -4.69
CA TRP A 221 2.38 0.64 -3.40
C TRP A 221 2.10 -0.86 -3.56
N ALA A 222 2.20 -1.62 -2.48
CA ALA A 222 2.02 -3.07 -2.46
C ALA A 222 1.11 -3.55 -1.32
N GLY A 223 1.32 -3.02 -0.11
CA GLY A 223 0.46 -3.29 1.04
C GLY A 223 -0.47 -2.12 1.31
N PHE A 224 -1.67 -2.39 1.83
CA PHE A 224 -2.55 -1.33 2.33
C PHE A 224 -3.28 -1.69 3.62
N SER A 225 -3.69 -0.67 4.38
CA SER A 225 -4.53 -0.80 5.57
C SER A 225 -5.29 0.49 5.87
N THR A 226 -6.02 0.54 6.99
CA THR A 226 -6.87 1.65 7.42
C THR A 226 -6.34 2.31 8.69
N VAL A 227 -6.48 3.63 8.82
CA VAL A 227 -6.00 4.44 9.97
C VAL A 227 -6.86 4.25 11.23
N SER A 228 -8.11 3.84 11.08
CA SER A 228 -9.00 3.41 12.16
C SER A 228 -9.52 1.99 11.88
N GLU A 229 -9.98 1.29 12.92
CA GLU A 229 -10.57 -0.05 12.76
C GLU A 229 -11.85 0.11 11.93
N VAL A 230 -12.08 -0.82 11.00
CA VAL A 230 -13.22 -0.78 10.07
C VAL A 230 -14.21 -1.88 10.44
N THR A 231 -15.43 -1.83 9.92
CA THR A 231 -16.43 -2.86 10.22
C THR A 231 -16.05 -4.20 9.59
N ASP A 232 -16.61 -5.31 10.09
CA ASP A 232 -16.38 -6.65 9.52
C ASP A 232 -16.76 -6.69 8.02
N GLU A 233 -17.82 -5.98 7.61
CA GLU A 233 -18.22 -5.86 6.20
C GLU A 233 -17.17 -5.13 5.36
N GLN A 234 -16.56 -4.07 5.90
CA GLN A 234 -15.50 -3.32 5.24
C GLN A 234 -14.20 -4.14 5.16
N HIS A 235 -13.83 -4.87 6.22
CA HIS A 235 -12.72 -5.83 6.19
C HIS A 235 -12.93 -6.91 5.11
N LEU A 236 -14.14 -7.46 4.99
CA LEU A 236 -14.48 -8.44 3.94
C LEU A 236 -14.42 -7.82 2.54
N ALA A 237 -14.91 -6.59 2.36
CA ALA A 237 -14.83 -5.90 1.07
C ALA A 237 -13.38 -5.58 0.65
N PHE A 238 -12.52 -5.14 1.57
CA PHE A 238 -11.09 -4.94 1.29
C PHE A 238 -10.37 -6.26 0.98
N SER A 239 -10.73 -7.33 1.69
CA SER A 239 -10.20 -8.69 1.45
C SER A 239 -10.62 -9.23 0.09
N ALA A 240 -11.90 -9.07 -0.29
CA ALA A 240 -12.42 -9.44 -1.61
C ALA A 240 -11.70 -8.66 -2.73
N TRP A 241 -11.48 -7.36 -2.55
CA TRP A 241 -10.75 -6.54 -3.50
C TRP A 241 -9.31 -7.02 -3.68
N ALA A 242 -8.56 -7.23 -2.57
CA ALA A 242 -7.17 -7.69 -2.60
C ALA A 242 -7.01 -9.06 -3.26
N ASN A 243 -7.90 -10.01 -2.91
CA ASN A 243 -8.00 -11.32 -3.55
C ASN A 243 -8.19 -11.22 -5.07
N GLY A 244 -9.00 -10.27 -5.53
CA GLY A 244 -9.25 -9.98 -6.94
C GLY A 244 -8.10 -9.29 -7.70
N GLN A 245 -7.03 -8.82 -7.02
CA GLN A 245 -5.90 -8.14 -7.67
C GLN A 245 -4.75 -9.06 -8.10
N GLY A 246 -4.98 -10.37 -8.20
CA GLY A 246 -3.98 -11.25 -8.82
C GLY A 246 -2.66 -11.33 -8.07
N LYS A 247 -2.73 -11.22 -6.73
CA LYS A 247 -1.58 -11.27 -5.82
C LYS A 247 -0.57 -10.12 -6.02
N ARG A 248 -0.95 -9.03 -6.70
CA ARG A 248 -0.15 -7.80 -6.85
C ARG A 248 -0.19 -6.88 -5.61
N TYR A 249 -1.25 -6.95 -4.81
CA TYR A 249 -1.42 -6.17 -3.59
C TYR A 249 -1.83 -7.08 -2.42
N PHE A 250 -1.56 -6.66 -1.18
CA PHE A 250 -2.08 -7.32 0.02
C PHE A 250 -2.77 -6.34 0.97
N TYR A 251 -3.80 -6.83 1.66
CA TYR A 251 -4.51 -6.08 2.70
C TYR A 251 -4.04 -6.49 4.09
N VAL A 252 -3.76 -5.53 4.98
CA VAL A 252 -3.52 -5.80 6.41
C VAL A 252 -4.82 -5.58 7.18
N ALA A 253 -5.51 -6.67 7.50
CA ALA A 253 -6.78 -6.70 8.21
C ALA A 253 -6.51 -6.76 9.72
N TRP A 254 -6.36 -5.61 10.36
CA TRP A 254 -6.12 -5.51 11.79
C TRP A 254 -7.42 -5.38 12.59
N THR A 255 -7.48 -6.02 13.77
CA THR A 255 -8.62 -5.89 14.69
C THR A 255 -8.18 -5.86 16.15
N THR A 256 -8.94 -5.13 16.98
CA THR A 256 -8.83 -5.14 18.45
C THR A 256 -9.78 -6.13 19.13
N SER A 257 -10.64 -6.80 18.35
CA SER A 257 -11.74 -7.64 18.86
C SER A 257 -11.25 -8.82 19.70
N GLY A 258 -11.62 -8.83 20.98
CA GLY A 258 -11.28 -9.90 21.93
C GLY A 258 -11.77 -11.30 21.51
N LYS A 259 -12.73 -11.39 20.59
CA LYS A 259 -13.15 -12.65 19.96
C LYS A 259 -12.00 -13.42 19.31
N ALA A 260 -11.01 -12.72 18.77
CA ALA A 260 -9.81 -13.32 18.18
C ALA A 260 -9.00 -14.17 19.18
N LYS A 261 -9.12 -13.90 20.48
CA LYS A 261 -8.47 -14.64 21.57
C LYS A 261 -9.30 -15.80 22.11
N VAL A 262 -10.54 -15.98 21.65
CA VAL A 262 -11.42 -17.07 22.11
C VAL A 262 -11.19 -18.30 21.23
N LYS A 263 -10.45 -19.28 21.77
CA LYS A 263 -10.09 -20.51 21.04
C LYS A 263 -11.34 -21.26 20.54
N GLY A 264 -11.50 -21.33 19.22
CA GLY A 264 -12.63 -22.00 18.57
C GLY A 264 -13.85 -21.10 18.28
N ASP A 265 -13.80 -19.80 18.59
CA ASP A 265 -14.77 -18.83 18.09
C ASP A 265 -14.66 -18.71 16.55
N THR A 266 -15.79 -18.55 15.86
CA THR A 266 -15.87 -18.46 14.39
C THR A 266 -16.47 -17.13 13.91
N SER A 267 -16.78 -16.23 14.85
CA SER A 267 -17.36 -14.92 14.62
C SER A 267 -16.32 -13.79 14.55
N HIS A 268 -15.03 -14.13 14.59
CA HIS A 268 -13.94 -13.18 14.39
C HIS A 268 -13.57 -13.03 12.90
N ILE A 269 -13.08 -11.85 12.51
CA ILE A 269 -12.91 -11.47 11.11
C ILE A 269 -11.97 -12.41 10.32
N ALA A 270 -10.88 -12.92 10.93
CA ALA A 270 -9.99 -13.86 10.24
C ALA A 270 -10.68 -15.18 9.85
N TYR A 271 -11.64 -15.70 10.64
CA TYR A 271 -12.40 -16.89 10.25
C TYR A 271 -13.30 -16.62 9.04
N GLN A 272 -13.91 -15.43 9.00
CA GLN A 272 -14.74 -15.00 7.87
C GLN A 272 -13.90 -14.84 6.59
N ILE A 273 -12.69 -14.26 6.70
CA ILE A 273 -11.74 -14.11 5.59
C ILE A 273 -11.23 -15.47 5.09
N ILE A 274 -10.75 -16.33 6.00
CA ILE A 274 -10.03 -17.57 5.68
C ILE A 274 -10.98 -18.72 5.38
N THR A 275 -11.92 -19.00 6.29
CA THR A 275 -12.72 -20.24 6.26
C THR A 275 -14.02 -20.07 5.49
N VAL A 276 -14.70 -18.92 5.66
CA VAL A 276 -16.01 -18.68 5.01
C VAL A 276 -15.85 -18.22 3.56
N ASN A 277 -14.97 -17.25 3.31
CA ASN A 277 -14.80 -16.64 1.99
C ASN A 277 -13.55 -17.11 1.22
N ASN A 278 -12.58 -17.74 1.90
CA ASN A 278 -11.30 -18.20 1.31
C ASN A 278 -10.56 -17.11 0.52
N TYR A 279 -10.52 -15.89 1.05
CA TYR A 279 -9.82 -14.77 0.42
C TYR A 279 -8.31 -14.87 0.59
N SER A 280 -7.58 -14.83 -0.53
CA SER A 280 -6.11 -14.75 -0.61
C SER A 280 -5.60 -13.32 -0.44
N ALA A 281 -4.29 -13.17 -0.18
CA ALA A 281 -3.59 -11.88 -0.12
C ALA A 281 -4.05 -10.95 1.02
N VAL A 282 -4.45 -11.52 2.15
CA VAL A 282 -4.77 -10.79 3.37
C VAL A 282 -3.80 -11.19 4.48
N VAL A 283 -3.36 -10.23 5.29
CA VAL A 283 -2.60 -10.44 6.52
C VAL A 283 -3.54 -10.10 7.69
N PRO A 284 -4.19 -11.09 8.32
CA PRO A 284 -4.95 -10.85 9.54
C PRO A 284 -3.98 -10.50 10.67
N VAL A 285 -4.30 -9.45 11.42
CA VAL A 285 -3.51 -8.96 12.55
C VAL A 285 -4.42 -8.78 13.76
N PHE A 286 -4.05 -9.37 14.89
CA PHE A 286 -4.58 -8.94 16.18
C PHE A 286 -3.67 -7.84 16.73
N ALA A 287 -4.27 -6.75 17.20
CA ALA A 287 -3.53 -5.59 17.69
C ALA A 287 -4.26 -4.90 18.85
N SER A 288 -3.52 -4.18 19.71
CA SER A 288 -4.13 -3.23 20.66
C SER A 288 -4.58 -1.94 19.99
N ASP A 289 -3.98 -1.59 18.84
CA ASP A 289 -4.14 -0.31 18.16
C ASP A 289 -3.83 -0.42 16.65
N GLY A 290 -3.96 0.71 15.97
CA GLY A 290 -3.67 0.84 14.55
C GLY A 290 -2.20 0.74 14.13
N ASN A 291 -1.26 0.88 15.06
CA ASN A 291 0.17 0.99 14.74
C ASN A 291 0.71 -0.34 14.21
N ARG A 292 0.19 -1.47 14.69
CA ARG A 292 0.59 -2.82 14.26
C ARG A 292 0.40 -3.02 12.75
N ALA A 293 -0.66 -2.45 12.17
CA ALA A 293 -0.87 -2.48 10.73
C ALA A 293 0.22 -1.70 9.96
N ALA A 294 0.65 -0.55 10.48
CA ALA A 294 1.73 0.23 9.90
C ALA A 294 3.09 -0.48 10.00
N ALA A 295 3.35 -1.24 11.07
CA ALA A 295 4.53 -2.10 11.19
C ALA A 295 4.56 -3.22 10.14
N VAL A 296 3.44 -3.90 9.85
CA VAL A 296 3.38 -4.91 8.76
C VAL A 296 3.72 -4.27 7.40
N LEU A 297 3.17 -3.09 7.11
CA LEU A 297 3.45 -2.35 5.89
C LEU A 297 4.93 -1.90 5.83
N GLY A 298 5.46 -1.39 6.94
CA GLY A 298 6.85 -0.94 7.06
C GLY A 298 7.84 -2.08 6.85
N TYR A 299 7.56 -3.25 7.44
CA TYR A 299 8.34 -4.47 7.23
C TYR A 299 8.48 -4.82 5.74
N ALA A 300 7.38 -4.80 4.97
CA ALA A 300 7.42 -5.12 3.55
C ALA A 300 8.31 -4.13 2.78
N ALA A 301 8.19 -2.83 3.08
CA ALA A 301 9.01 -1.78 2.47
C ALA A 301 10.49 -1.79 2.91
N CYS A 302 10.83 -2.44 4.03
CA CYS A 302 12.20 -2.64 4.52
C CYS A 302 12.95 -3.80 3.84
N LEU A 303 12.29 -4.61 3.01
CA LEU A 303 12.95 -5.76 2.35
C LEU A 303 13.99 -5.27 1.33
N ASP A 304 15.26 -5.56 1.62
CA ASP A 304 16.41 -5.11 0.85
C ASP A 304 16.76 -6.09 -0.28
N PHE A 305 16.09 -5.93 -1.42
CA PHE A 305 16.29 -6.77 -2.62
C PHE A 305 17.65 -6.58 -3.31
N VAL A 306 18.50 -5.66 -2.88
CA VAL A 306 19.85 -5.47 -3.45
C VAL A 306 20.86 -6.33 -2.68
N ARG A 307 20.71 -6.40 -1.36
CA ARG A 307 21.58 -7.12 -0.43
C ARG A 307 21.55 -8.65 -0.65
N PRO A 308 22.73 -9.31 -0.74
CA PRO A 308 22.81 -10.76 -0.67
C PRO A 308 22.27 -11.30 0.65
N GLU A 309 21.44 -12.33 0.59
CA GLU A 309 20.71 -12.88 1.75
C GLU A 309 19.89 -11.81 2.51
N GLY A 310 19.34 -10.83 1.78
CA GLY A 310 18.50 -9.77 2.32
C GLY A 310 17.07 -10.21 2.69
N ARG A 311 16.66 -11.44 2.35
CA ARG A 311 15.37 -12.01 2.77
C ARG A 311 15.37 -12.33 4.26
N VAL A 312 14.38 -11.80 4.95
CA VAL A 312 14.07 -12.14 6.35
C VAL A 312 12.58 -12.47 6.47
N PRO A 313 12.17 -13.43 7.33
CA PRO A 313 10.76 -13.68 7.61
C PRO A 313 10.17 -12.53 8.46
N PHE A 314 8.85 -12.35 8.39
CA PHE A 314 8.15 -11.39 9.26
C PHE A 314 8.10 -11.86 10.72
N LYS A 315 8.13 -13.17 10.95
CA LYS A 315 8.34 -13.74 12.28
C LYS A 315 9.70 -13.31 12.84
N PHE A 316 9.79 -13.12 14.15
CA PHE A 316 10.99 -12.63 14.85
C PHE A 316 11.44 -11.23 14.42
N ARG A 317 10.60 -10.43 13.76
CA ARG A 317 10.87 -8.99 13.61
C ARG A 317 10.51 -8.31 14.92
N GLU A 318 11.42 -7.47 15.40
CA GLU A 318 11.23 -6.61 16.57
C GLU A 318 11.03 -5.16 16.11
N TYR A 319 10.38 -4.34 16.94
CA TYR A 319 10.24 -2.89 16.73
C TYR A 319 10.54 -2.16 18.04
N GLU A 320 11.44 -1.17 18.00
CA GLU A 320 11.78 -0.39 19.20
C GLU A 320 10.61 0.55 19.56
N GLY A 321 10.20 0.55 20.83
CA GLY A 321 9.04 1.32 21.29
C GLY A 321 7.68 0.65 21.06
N LEU A 322 7.62 -0.52 20.41
CA LEU A 322 6.40 -1.31 20.28
C LEU A 322 6.25 -2.28 21.47
N ALA A 323 5.13 -2.20 22.18
CA ALA A 323 4.81 -3.11 23.28
C ALA A 323 4.07 -4.37 22.79
N ALA A 324 4.23 -5.50 23.48
CA ALA A 324 3.55 -6.74 23.17
C ALA A 324 2.04 -6.71 23.53
N ASP A 325 1.20 -7.19 22.61
CA ASP A 325 -0.26 -7.30 22.75
C ASP A 325 -0.71 -8.67 23.27
N VAL A 326 0.20 -9.65 23.19
CA VAL A 326 -0.02 -11.05 23.51
C VAL A 326 1.08 -11.51 24.46
N THR A 327 0.70 -11.77 25.72
CA THR A 327 1.63 -12.07 26.82
C THR A 327 1.30 -13.39 27.52
N SER A 328 0.32 -14.16 27.00
CA SER A 328 -0.11 -15.45 27.54
C SER A 328 -0.05 -16.55 26.47
N GLY A 329 0.26 -17.77 26.89
CA GLY A 329 0.26 -18.95 26.00
C GLY A 329 -1.13 -19.30 25.46
N SER A 330 -2.20 -19.01 26.21
CA SER A 330 -3.58 -19.25 25.77
C SER A 330 -4.01 -18.32 24.64
N ASP A 331 -3.65 -17.04 24.73
CA ASP A 331 -3.93 -16.04 23.69
C ASP A 331 -3.11 -16.35 22.44
N TYR A 332 -1.83 -16.72 22.61
CA TYR A 332 -0.95 -17.20 21.54
C TYR A 332 -1.59 -18.40 20.80
N ASP A 333 -1.98 -19.46 21.52
CA ASP A 333 -2.58 -20.66 20.94
C ASP A 333 -3.89 -20.36 20.19
N ALA A 334 -4.73 -19.48 20.73
CA ALA A 334 -5.99 -19.09 20.11
C ALA A 334 -5.73 -18.30 18.81
N LEU A 335 -4.85 -17.31 18.85
CA LEU A 335 -4.55 -16.43 17.71
C LEU A 335 -3.83 -17.19 16.57
N ILE A 336 -2.90 -18.08 16.89
CA ILE A 336 -2.24 -18.95 15.90
C ILE A 336 -3.26 -19.89 15.25
N ALA A 337 -4.15 -20.52 16.02
CA ALA A 337 -5.20 -21.38 15.48
C ALA A 337 -6.22 -20.62 14.61
N ALA A 338 -6.48 -19.34 14.96
CA ALA A 338 -7.35 -18.42 14.22
C ALA A 338 -6.70 -17.79 12.97
N GLY A 339 -5.38 -17.98 12.75
CA GLY A 339 -4.65 -17.47 11.60
C GLY A 339 -4.25 -15.98 11.70
N TYR A 340 -4.14 -15.43 12.91
CA TYR A 340 -3.68 -14.06 13.15
C TYR A 340 -2.16 -13.95 13.27
N ASN A 341 -1.64 -12.82 12.79
CA ASN A 341 -0.34 -12.28 13.21
C ASN A 341 -0.52 -11.35 14.41
N PHE A 342 0.47 -11.23 15.28
CA PHE A 342 0.46 -10.37 16.46
C PHE A 342 1.89 -10.11 16.97
N TYR A 343 2.06 -9.04 17.75
CA TYR A 343 3.30 -8.77 18.46
C TYR A 343 3.22 -9.39 19.86
N GLY A 344 4.07 -10.39 20.13
CA GLY A 344 4.02 -11.22 21.32
C GLY A 344 5.24 -11.05 22.24
N LYS A 345 5.05 -11.34 23.53
CA LYS A 345 6.10 -11.42 24.54
C LYS A 345 6.45 -12.88 24.82
N TYR A 346 7.73 -13.20 24.73
CA TYR A 346 8.26 -14.55 24.89
C TYR A 346 9.32 -14.52 26.00
N ALA A 347 9.11 -15.32 27.04
CA ALA A 347 10.00 -15.37 28.19
C ALA A 347 10.18 -16.81 28.67
N GLU A 348 11.43 -17.20 28.93
CA GLU A 348 11.80 -18.48 29.52
C GLU A 348 13.15 -18.33 30.24
N ASN A 349 13.26 -18.84 31.47
CA ASN A 349 14.39 -18.55 32.38
C ASN A 349 14.71 -17.04 32.49
N SER A 350 15.90 -16.62 32.04
CA SER A 350 16.36 -15.22 32.03
C SER A 350 16.27 -14.55 30.65
N VAL A 351 15.75 -15.23 29.63
CA VAL A 351 15.56 -14.69 28.28
C VAL A 351 14.17 -14.09 28.19
N VAL A 352 14.07 -12.85 27.73
CA VAL A 352 12.80 -12.13 27.54
C VAL A 352 12.92 -11.31 26.25
N GLU A 353 12.10 -11.65 25.25
CA GLU A 353 12.10 -11.02 23.93
C GLU A 353 10.66 -10.67 23.51
N ASP A 354 10.48 -9.51 22.87
CA ASP A 354 9.18 -9.09 22.31
C ASP A 354 9.30 -9.07 20.77
N TYR A 355 8.54 -9.90 20.06
CA TYR A 355 8.64 -10.02 18.60
C TYR A 355 7.36 -10.44 17.89
N TRP A 356 7.32 -10.26 16.57
CA TRP A 356 6.21 -10.67 15.70
C TRP A 356 6.09 -12.20 15.52
N ALA A 357 4.84 -12.69 15.58
CA ALA A 357 4.41 -13.98 15.08
C ALA A 357 3.20 -13.83 14.15
N ASP A 358 2.84 -14.79 13.28
CA ASP A 358 3.65 -15.96 12.87
C ASP A 358 4.34 -15.74 11.52
N GLY A 359 4.08 -14.60 10.85
CA GLY A 359 4.64 -14.25 9.55
C GLY A 359 3.76 -14.64 8.36
N THR A 360 2.47 -14.90 8.59
CA THR A 360 1.58 -15.54 7.62
C THR A 360 0.77 -14.57 6.77
N ILE A 361 0.39 -15.03 5.57
CA ILE A 361 -0.56 -14.38 4.66
C ILE A 361 -1.54 -15.43 4.11
N THR A 362 -2.79 -15.05 3.89
CA THR A 362 -3.82 -15.95 3.36
C THR A 362 -3.59 -16.34 1.90
N GLY A 363 -4.16 -17.48 1.50
CA GLY A 363 -4.00 -18.06 0.16
C GLY A 363 -2.82 -19.03 0.05
N ASP A 364 -2.29 -19.21 -1.16
CA ASP A 364 -1.32 -20.27 -1.48
C ASP A 364 0.11 -19.98 -1.01
N PHE A 365 0.49 -18.71 -0.89
CA PHE A 365 1.87 -18.31 -0.56
C PHE A 365 2.25 -18.60 0.89
N LYS A 366 1.26 -18.63 1.81
CA LYS A 366 1.37 -18.86 3.26
C LYS A 366 2.21 -17.87 4.05
N TRP A 367 3.33 -17.39 3.51
CA TRP A 367 4.31 -16.55 4.19
C TRP A 367 4.41 -15.17 3.55
N LEU A 368 4.46 -14.13 4.38
CA LEU A 368 4.45 -12.75 3.92
C LEU A 368 5.75 -12.37 3.19
N ASP A 369 6.91 -12.90 3.59
CA ASP A 369 8.19 -12.69 2.88
C ASP A 369 8.17 -13.28 1.47
N SER A 370 7.66 -14.50 1.27
CA SER A 370 7.48 -15.11 -0.06
C SER A 370 6.51 -14.28 -0.93
N PHE A 371 5.42 -13.77 -0.33
CA PHE A 371 4.43 -12.97 -1.05
C PHE A 371 4.93 -11.57 -1.43
N CYS A 372 5.70 -10.92 -0.56
CA CYS A 372 6.40 -9.67 -0.88
C CYS A 372 7.48 -9.90 -1.95
N GLY A 373 8.23 -11.00 -1.84
CA GLY A 373 9.26 -11.39 -2.80
C GLY A 373 8.71 -11.58 -4.22
N GLN A 374 7.58 -12.28 -4.38
CA GLN A 374 6.98 -12.46 -5.71
C GLN A 374 6.43 -11.16 -6.30
N ILE A 375 5.92 -10.21 -5.49
CA ILE A 375 5.54 -8.87 -6.01
C ILE A 375 6.76 -8.22 -6.65
N TRP A 376 7.89 -8.20 -5.94
CA TRP A 376 9.13 -7.61 -6.44
C TRP A 376 9.65 -8.35 -7.69
N LEU A 377 9.69 -9.68 -7.68
CA LEU A 377 10.15 -10.48 -8.82
C LEU A 377 9.31 -10.19 -10.08
N ASN A 378 7.98 -10.29 -9.97
CA ASN A 378 7.08 -10.12 -11.11
C ASN A 378 7.09 -8.68 -11.66
N ALA A 379 7.19 -7.69 -10.77
CA ALA A 379 7.37 -6.28 -11.11
C ALA A 379 8.62 -6.05 -11.98
N ASN A 380 9.78 -6.50 -11.51
CA ASN A 380 11.05 -6.29 -12.20
C ASN A 380 11.20 -7.14 -13.46
N LEU A 381 10.68 -8.38 -13.48
CA LEU A 381 10.63 -9.20 -14.70
C LEU A 381 9.85 -8.49 -15.82
N GLN A 382 8.66 -7.97 -15.50
CA GLN A 382 7.87 -7.20 -16.46
C GLN A 382 8.61 -5.95 -16.95
N GLY A 383 9.25 -5.22 -16.04
CA GLY A 383 10.08 -4.06 -16.36
C GLY A 383 11.21 -4.37 -17.35
N SER A 384 11.94 -5.47 -17.14
CA SER A 384 13.05 -5.86 -18.01
C SER A 384 12.62 -6.33 -19.39
N VAL A 385 11.50 -7.06 -19.51
CA VAL A 385 10.94 -7.44 -20.82
C VAL A 385 10.44 -6.20 -21.59
N ILE A 386 9.88 -5.20 -20.91
CA ILE A 386 9.51 -3.92 -21.53
C ILE A 386 10.76 -3.17 -22.03
N SER A 387 11.85 -3.18 -21.26
CA SER A 387 13.14 -2.60 -21.71
C SER A 387 13.69 -3.30 -22.94
N LEU A 388 13.57 -4.63 -23.04
CA LEU A 388 13.89 -5.39 -24.26
C LEU A 388 13.01 -4.94 -25.43
N PHE A 389 11.69 -4.87 -25.27
CA PHE A 389 10.75 -4.47 -26.33
C PHE A 389 10.91 -3.00 -26.76
N LYS A 390 11.47 -2.14 -25.90
CA LYS A 390 11.83 -0.76 -26.21
C LYS A 390 13.26 -0.59 -26.75
N SER A 391 14.06 -1.66 -26.80
CA SER A 391 15.37 -1.61 -27.44
C SER A 391 15.20 -1.36 -28.95
N ASN A 392 16.14 -0.62 -29.56
CA ASN A 392 16.10 -0.35 -31.00
C ASN A 392 16.64 -1.54 -31.81
N GLN A 393 16.09 -2.73 -31.54
CA GLN A 393 16.49 -4.02 -32.11
C GLN A 393 15.24 -4.81 -32.52
N THR A 394 15.35 -5.60 -33.59
CA THR A 394 14.30 -6.55 -33.95
C THR A 394 14.42 -7.79 -33.08
N ILE A 395 13.29 -8.28 -32.54
CA ILE A 395 13.22 -9.53 -31.78
C ILE A 395 12.56 -10.58 -32.68
N PRO A 396 13.34 -11.39 -33.41
CA PRO A 396 12.80 -12.35 -34.37
C PRO A 396 12.12 -13.54 -33.70
N TYR A 397 11.07 -14.07 -34.34
CA TYR A 397 10.47 -15.36 -33.97
C TYR A 397 11.38 -16.52 -34.44
N ASN A 398 12.50 -16.71 -33.75
CA ASN A 398 13.48 -17.78 -33.94
C ASN A 398 14.25 -18.03 -32.61
N ASN A 399 15.30 -18.85 -32.64
CA ASN A 399 16.10 -19.15 -31.44
C ASN A 399 16.92 -17.94 -30.91
N GLU A 400 17.26 -16.97 -31.75
CA GLU A 400 17.93 -15.73 -31.35
C GLU A 400 16.99 -14.83 -30.54
N GLY A 401 15.76 -14.61 -31.01
CA GLY A 401 14.75 -13.89 -30.22
C GLY A 401 14.35 -14.63 -28.95
N ARG A 402 14.34 -15.98 -28.96
CA ARG A 402 14.16 -16.79 -27.74
C ARG A 402 15.28 -16.49 -26.72
N ALA A 403 16.54 -16.42 -27.18
CA ALA A 403 17.69 -16.10 -26.35
C ALA A 403 17.66 -14.65 -25.83
N LEU A 404 17.25 -13.67 -26.67
CA LEU A 404 17.07 -12.27 -26.24
C LEU A 404 16.02 -12.13 -25.13
N VAL A 405 14.88 -12.81 -25.26
CA VAL A 405 13.84 -12.84 -24.21
C VAL A 405 14.38 -13.49 -22.94
N ALA A 406 15.07 -14.63 -23.01
CA ALA A 406 15.69 -15.26 -21.85
C ALA A 406 16.72 -14.36 -21.15
N ALA A 407 17.62 -13.76 -21.92
CA ALA A 407 18.67 -12.87 -21.42
C ALA A 407 18.08 -11.66 -20.70
N SER A 408 17.00 -11.06 -21.22
CA SER A 408 16.36 -9.89 -20.61
C SER A 408 15.86 -10.11 -19.17
N MET A 409 15.55 -11.35 -18.79
CA MET A 409 15.09 -11.69 -17.44
C MET A 409 16.21 -12.17 -16.51
N SER A 410 17.39 -12.48 -17.04
CA SER A 410 18.49 -13.13 -16.29
C SER A 410 18.88 -12.33 -15.04
N ASP A 411 19.17 -11.04 -15.18
CA ASP A 411 19.68 -10.22 -14.08
C ASP A 411 18.68 -10.11 -12.92
N VAL A 412 17.38 -10.04 -13.22
CA VAL A 412 16.31 -10.01 -12.21
C VAL A 412 16.22 -11.34 -11.47
N ILE A 413 16.29 -12.46 -12.19
CA ILE A 413 16.25 -13.80 -11.59
C ILE A 413 17.49 -14.00 -10.69
N GLN A 414 18.68 -13.59 -11.16
CA GLN A 414 19.92 -13.68 -10.38
C GLN A 414 19.92 -12.76 -9.16
N GLN A 415 19.33 -11.56 -9.25
CA GLN A 415 19.15 -10.68 -8.10
C GLN A 415 18.18 -11.29 -7.08
N TYR A 416 17.03 -11.84 -7.51
CA TYR A 416 16.07 -12.49 -6.63
C TYR A 416 16.65 -13.74 -5.95
N LYS A 417 17.46 -14.51 -6.68
CA LYS A 417 18.25 -15.62 -6.13
C LYS A 417 19.25 -15.13 -5.08
N ARG A 418 20.05 -14.11 -5.39
CA ARG A 418 21.04 -13.52 -4.47
C ARG A 418 20.39 -12.96 -3.20
N TRP A 419 19.18 -12.42 -3.30
CA TRP A 419 18.39 -11.94 -2.15
C TRP A 419 17.95 -13.08 -1.20
N GLY A 420 17.87 -14.33 -1.69
CA GLY A 420 17.38 -15.49 -0.95
C GLY A 420 15.94 -15.92 -1.31
N GLY A 421 15.40 -15.40 -2.41
CA GLY A 421 14.09 -15.79 -2.95
C GLY A 421 14.11 -17.04 -3.84
N ILE A 422 15.31 -17.56 -4.16
CA ILE A 422 15.50 -18.82 -4.90
C ILE A 422 16.61 -19.63 -4.21
N ARG A 423 16.36 -20.92 -3.97
CA ARG A 423 17.30 -21.86 -3.34
C ARG A 423 17.60 -23.05 -4.24
N GLU A 424 18.88 -23.41 -4.30
CA GLU A 424 19.36 -24.68 -4.84
C GLU A 424 19.09 -25.83 -3.86
N GLY A 425 19.20 -27.07 -4.32
CA GLY A 425 19.07 -28.27 -3.46
C GLY A 425 17.65 -28.60 -3.00
N VAL A 426 16.62 -27.89 -3.51
CA VAL A 426 15.23 -28.13 -3.13
C VAL A 426 14.67 -29.35 -3.87
N THR A 427 14.41 -30.43 -3.14
CA THR A 427 13.82 -31.66 -3.68
C THR A 427 12.36 -31.46 -4.07
N LEU A 428 12.04 -31.67 -5.36
CA LEU A 428 10.67 -31.63 -5.87
C LEU A 428 9.95 -32.97 -5.65
N THR A 429 8.65 -32.92 -5.35
CA THR A 429 7.78 -34.09 -5.33
C THR A 429 7.52 -34.64 -6.74
N GLU A 430 7.22 -35.94 -6.86
CA GLU A 430 6.89 -36.57 -8.14
C GLU A 430 5.68 -35.91 -8.85
N ALA A 431 4.72 -35.39 -8.08
CA ALA A 431 3.59 -34.63 -8.64
C ALA A 431 4.04 -33.32 -9.31
N GLN A 432 4.94 -32.57 -8.65
CA GLN A 432 5.51 -31.33 -9.21
C GLN A 432 6.37 -31.62 -10.45
N LYS A 433 7.25 -32.63 -10.39
CA LYS A 433 8.05 -33.06 -11.55
C LYS A 433 7.15 -33.38 -12.75
N LYS A 434 6.11 -34.20 -12.54
CA LYS A 434 5.16 -34.56 -13.59
C LYS A 434 4.42 -33.35 -14.18
N GLN A 435 4.03 -32.38 -13.34
CA GLN A 435 3.41 -31.14 -13.82
C GLN A 435 4.34 -30.30 -14.70
N ILE A 436 5.61 -30.15 -14.30
CA ILE A 436 6.60 -29.37 -15.07
C ILE A 436 6.95 -30.09 -16.38
N ASN A 437 7.24 -31.40 -16.31
CA ASN A 437 7.68 -32.19 -17.46
C ASN A 437 6.56 -32.30 -18.52
N ASN A 438 5.28 -32.27 -18.13
CA ASN A 438 4.14 -32.18 -19.05
C ASN A 438 4.08 -30.85 -19.83
N VAL A 439 4.65 -29.76 -19.30
CA VAL A 439 4.67 -28.43 -19.96
C VAL A 439 5.92 -28.24 -20.80
N VAL A 440 7.08 -28.69 -20.31
CA VAL A 440 8.38 -28.53 -20.98
C VAL A 440 8.61 -29.60 -22.06
N GLY A 441 8.10 -30.81 -21.87
CA GLY A 441 8.30 -31.95 -22.76
C GLY A 441 9.51 -32.85 -22.41
N GLU A 442 10.33 -32.45 -21.45
CA GLU A 442 11.49 -33.18 -20.94
C GLU A 442 11.62 -33.03 -19.41
N ASP A 443 12.50 -33.82 -18.78
CA ASP A 443 12.76 -33.73 -17.34
C ASP A 443 13.82 -32.67 -17.01
N VAL A 444 13.37 -31.59 -16.37
CA VAL A 444 14.23 -30.47 -15.94
C VAL A 444 14.45 -30.43 -14.44
N SER A 445 14.07 -31.49 -13.72
CA SER A 445 14.19 -31.56 -12.25
C SER A 445 15.64 -31.49 -11.75
N SER A 446 16.60 -32.02 -12.52
CA SER A 446 18.04 -31.89 -12.26
C SER A 446 18.52 -30.44 -12.35
N THR A 447 18.08 -29.70 -13.38
CA THR A 447 18.37 -28.27 -13.54
C THR A 447 17.77 -27.48 -12.38
N LEU A 448 16.49 -27.70 -12.05
CA LEU A 448 15.82 -27.03 -10.93
C LEU A 448 16.53 -27.29 -9.60
N PHE A 449 17.00 -28.51 -9.35
CA PHE A 449 17.78 -28.84 -8.16
C PHE A 449 19.15 -28.12 -8.14
N ALA A 450 19.85 -28.07 -9.27
CA ALA A 450 21.20 -27.51 -9.37
C ALA A 450 21.24 -25.97 -9.40
N THR A 451 20.22 -25.30 -9.96
CA THR A 451 20.20 -23.82 -10.12
C THR A 451 19.16 -23.13 -9.23
N GLY A 452 18.19 -23.88 -8.71
CA GLY A 452 17.00 -23.38 -8.02
C GLY A 452 15.90 -22.84 -8.94
N TYR A 453 16.10 -22.74 -10.25
CA TYR A 453 15.09 -22.22 -11.18
C TYR A 453 15.20 -22.77 -12.62
N TYR A 454 14.09 -22.73 -13.35
CA TYR A 454 14.05 -23.03 -14.77
C TYR A 454 13.12 -22.05 -15.51
N LEU A 455 13.67 -21.36 -16.51
CA LEU A 455 12.93 -20.46 -17.38
C LEU A 455 12.67 -21.15 -18.72
N TYR A 456 11.43 -21.56 -18.93
CA TYR A 456 10.96 -22.07 -20.21
C TYR A 456 10.45 -20.94 -21.09
N ILE A 457 10.89 -20.95 -22.35
CA ILE A 457 10.31 -20.18 -23.44
C ILE A 457 10.04 -21.19 -24.55
N GLY A 458 8.76 -21.41 -24.85
CA GLY A 458 8.30 -22.33 -25.88
C GLY A 458 8.62 -21.87 -27.30
N ASP A 459 8.20 -22.67 -28.27
CA ASP A 459 8.63 -22.47 -29.66
C ASP A 459 8.09 -21.21 -30.31
N MET A 460 8.97 -20.55 -31.06
CA MET A 460 8.68 -19.34 -31.84
C MET A 460 7.99 -19.70 -33.16
N LEU A 461 6.77 -20.24 -33.05
CA LEU A 461 6.01 -20.81 -34.16
C LEU A 461 5.68 -19.76 -35.26
N PRO A 462 5.61 -20.17 -36.55
CA PRO A 462 5.23 -19.28 -37.65
C PRO A 462 3.85 -18.61 -37.49
N SER A 463 2.93 -19.27 -36.77
CA SER A 463 1.61 -18.72 -36.41
C SER A 463 1.74 -17.50 -35.50
N LEU A 464 2.54 -17.61 -34.43
CA LEU A 464 2.82 -16.52 -33.49
C LEU A 464 3.45 -15.31 -34.19
N ARG A 465 4.32 -15.55 -35.18
CA ARG A 465 4.91 -14.50 -36.02
C ARG A 465 3.88 -13.76 -36.86
N ALA A 466 2.88 -14.46 -37.40
CA ALA A 466 1.83 -13.87 -38.22
C ALA A 466 0.88 -12.98 -37.40
N THR A 467 0.55 -13.40 -36.17
CA THR A 467 -0.30 -12.64 -35.22
C THR A 467 0.48 -11.66 -34.34
N ARG A 468 1.82 -11.73 -34.34
CA ARG A 468 2.72 -11.03 -33.40
C ARG A 468 2.37 -11.28 -31.93
N SER A 469 1.99 -12.52 -31.60
CA SER A 469 1.59 -12.93 -30.24
C SER A 469 2.75 -13.57 -29.47
N SER A 470 2.67 -13.57 -28.13
CA SER A 470 3.70 -14.15 -27.26
C SER A 470 3.86 -15.67 -27.45
N PRO A 471 5.08 -16.23 -27.37
CA PRO A 471 5.27 -17.64 -27.07
C PRO A 471 4.77 -17.97 -25.65
N SER A 472 4.65 -19.26 -25.34
CA SER A 472 4.44 -19.72 -23.97
C SER A 472 5.71 -19.49 -23.16
N CYS A 473 5.62 -18.79 -22.04
CA CYS A 473 6.75 -18.53 -21.13
C CYS A 473 6.38 -18.95 -19.71
N THR A 474 7.28 -19.63 -19.00
CA THR A 474 7.06 -20.00 -17.59
C THR A 474 8.39 -20.00 -16.84
N LEU A 475 8.42 -19.31 -15.70
CA LEU A 475 9.52 -19.38 -14.74
C LEU A 475 9.08 -20.23 -13.55
N TRP A 476 9.72 -21.37 -13.35
CA TRP A 476 9.65 -22.11 -12.09
C TRP A 476 10.86 -21.74 -11.24
N TYR A 477 10.65 -21.50 -9.95
CA TYR A 477 11.71 -21.23 -8.98
C TYR A 477 11.39 -21.89 -7.63
N CYS A 478 12.43 -22.27 -6.90
CA CYS A 478 12.33 -22.96 -5.63
C CYS A 478 12.52 -21.96 -4.47
N ASP A 479 11.42 -21.55 -3.81
CA ASP A 479 11.45 -20.53 -2.74
C ASP A 479 12.34 -20.91 -1.54
N GLY A 480 12.38 -22.20 -1.18
CA GLY A 480 13.15 -22.75 -0.05
C GLY A 480 12.64 -22.35 1.35
N GLY A 481 11.95 -21.21 1.48
CA GLY A 481 11.34 -20.72 2.71
C GLY A 481 12.35 -20.20 3.74
N SER A 482 11.92 -20.15 5.00
CA SER A 482 12.74 -19.77 6.16
C SER A 482 12.40 -20.66 7.36
N ILE A 483 13.41 -21.04 8.15
CA ILE A 483 13.20 -21.80 9.39
C ILE A 483 12.60 -20.88 10.45
N GLN A 484 11.45 -21.27 11.00
CA GLN A 484 10.67 -20.45 11.95
C GLN A 484 10.36 -21.14 13.29
N LYS A 485 10.90 -22.34 13.48
CA LYS A 485 10.90 -23.12 14.73
C LYS A 485 12.02 -24.15 14.67
N LEU A 486 12.71 -24.38 15.78
CA LEU A 486 13.71 -25.43 15.91
C LEU A 486 13.42 -26.25 17.19
N VAL A 487 13.59 -27.56 17.11
CA VAL A 487 13.47 -28.49 18.24
C VAL A 487 14.71 -29.37 18.20
N ILE A 488 15.49 -29.38 19.28
CA ILE A 488 16.77 -30.10 19.38
C ILE A 488 16.68 -31.04 20.58
N ALA A 489 17.13 -32.29 20.41
CA ALA A 489 17.37 -33.19 21.54
C ALA A 489 18.79 -32.96 22.08
N SER A 490 18.91 -32.63 23.37
CA SER A 490 20.18 -32.62 24.08
C SER A 490 20.33 -33.95 24.82
N THR A 491 21.13 -34.86 24.25
CA THR A 491 21.34 -36.21 24.79
C THR A 491 22.78 -36.32 25.30
N GLU A 492 22.94 -36.60 26.59
CA GLU A 492 24.22 -37.02 27.15
C GLU A 492 24.60 -38.40 26.60
N ILE A 493 25.86 -38.59 26.22
CA ILE A 493 26.46 -39.90 25.98
C ILE A 493 27.45 -40.14 27.12
N GLN A 494 27.23 -41.21 27.88
CA GLN A 494 28.09 -41.68 28.98
C GLN A 494 29.05 -42.77 28.49
#